data_AF-E3LFS4-F1
#
_entry.id   AF-E3LFS4-F1
#
_cell.length_a   1.000
_cell.length_b   1.000
_cell.length_c   1.000
_cell.angle_alpha   90.00
_cell.angle_beta   90.00
_cell.angle_gamma   90.00
#
_symmetry.space_group_name_H-M   'P 1'
#
loop_
_entity.id
_entity.type
_entity.pdbx_description
1 polymer ?
#
loop_
_entity_poly.entity_id
_entity_poly.type
_entity_poly.pdbx_seq_one_letter_code
_entity_poly.pdbx_strand_id
1 'polypeptide(L)'
;MKSLAISLLLLVGVSDALFLPIHKLDDVETTTTTVPTGYADRQCDSDLENLWLDVVVVVDNSHGMTSQGLTQVDGNIATVFGYDTRIGVRDYEPKTTRVGLVSYNADAKILAGLDTYQSYDDLANGVFDSLNSVSATDESYLAKGLSAAEKVFEEGKSTANRTQYKKVVIVYASSYKGTGELNPVPVADRMKTAGVKIITVAFSQNNDDGLLKDLSEIASLDFDFANTDKGVVEEIQGAMLRSNCFCPNGWTQYRESYPVVDSYPYGVCISATVIAASWKTAQLSCRNQWNHAYLVNEYNINKHNYIIEFLQNNTAFSQPYTYHIGLSYSSGTWKWDQPFGISQLPIQEWSYWSPGFPKTDSTLTGVTNVEGQQNGWENVNQQRSPQMYICEVASCDTKNFCAQIDSVF
;
A
#
# COMPACT_ATOMS: atom_id res chain seq x y z
N MET A 1 48.17 40.36 -43.59
CA MET A 1 47.68 41.60 -42.92
C MET A 1 46.28 41.29 -42.39
N LYS A 2 46.04 41.52 -41.09
CA LYS A 2 44.83 41.19 -40.27
C LYS A 2 44.73 39.71 -39.89
N SER A 3 45.28 39.29 -38.76
CA SER A 3 44.87 39.46 -37.34
C SER A 3 43.79 38.47 -36.91
N LEU A 4 44.22 37.47 -36.13
CA LEU A 4 43.39 36.66 -35.25
C LEU A 4 42.65 37.57 -34.25
N ALA A 5 41.38 37.28 -34.02
CA ALA A 5 40.68 37.65 -32.79
C ALA A 5 39.82 36.47 -32.36
N ILE A 6 40.24 35.88 -31.25
CA ILE A 6 39.53 34.88 -30.47
C ILE A 6 38.33 35.57 -29.82
N SER A 7 37.14 34.99 -29.92
CA SER A 7 36.05 35.31 -29.01
C SER A 7 35.45 34.03 -28.45
N LEU A 8 35.43 34.04 -27.12
CA LEU A 8 35.09 33.04 -26.15
C LEU A 8 33.57 32.79 -26.19
N LEU A 9 33.13 31.56 -26.47
CA LEU A 9 31.79 31.12 -26.08
C LEU A 9 31.91 30.10 -24.96
N LEU A 10 31.41 30.49 -23.79
CA LEU A 10 31.29 29.68 -22.60
C LEU A 10 30.30 28.53 -22.82
N LEU A 11 30.72 27.34 -22.37
CA LEU A 11 29.88 26.18 -22.15
C LEU A 11 28.74 26.52 -21.17
N VAL A 12 27.52 26.17 -21.56
CA VAL A 12 26.51 25.66 -20.61
C VAL A 12 25.99 24.37 -21.23
N GLY A 13 26.65 23.26 -20.91
CA GLY A 13 26.11 21.93 -21.18
C GLY A 13 25.09 21.61 -20.09
N VAL A 14 23.81 21.74 -20.42
CA VAL A 14 22.74 21.06 -19.67
C VAL A 14 22.71 19.64 -20.21
N SER A 15 23.06 18.67 -19.38
CA SER A 15 22.87 17.26 -19.70
C SER A 15 21.37 16.97 -19.60
N ASP A 16 20.69 16.91 -20.74
CA ASP A 16 19.36 16.33 -20.85
C ASP A 16 19.46 14.85 -20.44
N ALA A 17 19.06 14.55 -19.21
CA ALA A 17 18.69 13.21 -18.82
C ALA A 17 17.35 12.90 -19.52
N LEU A 18 17.44 12.29 -20.69
CA LEU A 18 16.32 11.63 -21.37
C LEU A 18 15.75 10.56 -20.42
N PHE A 19 14.66 10.90 -19.74
CA PHE A 19 13.76 9.92 -19.15
C PHE A 19 13.13 9.13 -20.31
N LEU A 20 13.59 7.89 -20.50
CA LEU A 20 12.92 6.95 -21.37
C LEU A 20 11.59 6.55 -20.72
N PRO A 21 10.46 6.61 -21.46
CA PRO A 21 9.17 6.16 -20.97
C PRO A 21 9.19 4.64 -20.77
N ILE A 22 8.65 4.20 -19.64
CA ILE A 22 8.45 2.79 -19.31
C ILE A 22 7.57 2.16 -20.38
N HIS A 23 8.06 1.06 -20.96
CA HIS A 23 7.47 0.35 -22.06
C HIS A 23 6.03 -0.10 -21.77
N LYS A 24 5.17 0.19 -22.74
CA LYS A 24 3.81 -0.30 -22.89
C LYS A 24 3.80 -1.79 -23.23
N LEU A 25 2.89 -2.53 -22.60
CA LEU A 25 2.56 -3.93 -22.85
C LEU A 25 2.06 -4.15 -24.28
N ASP A 26 2.51 -5.24 -24.91
CA ASP A 26 1.79 -5.93 -25.97
C ASP A 26 1.24 -7.25 -25.39
N ASP A 27 -0.03 -7.52 -25.72
CA ASP A 27 -0.85 -8.62 -25.24
C ASP A 27 -0.33 -10.02 -25.61
N VAL A 28 -0.19 -10.90 -24.62
CA VAL A 28 -0.45 -12.34 -24.77
C VAL A 28 -1.11 -12.85 -23.50
N GLU A 29 -2.39 -13.18 -23.61
CA GLU A 29 -3.15 -13.97 -22.64
C GLU A 29 -2.44 -15.33 -22.44
N THR A 30 -1.72 -15.46 -21.33
CA THR A 30 -1.15 -16.74 -20.89
C THR A 30 -1.71 -17.04 -19.52
N THR A 31 -2.78 -17.84 -19.48
CA THR A 31 -3.21 -18.55 -18.28
C THR A 31 -2.07 -19.47 -17.83
N THR A 32 -1.19 -18.94 -16.99
CA THR A 32 -0.23 -19.72 -16.23
C THR A 32 -0.46 -19.41 -14.77
N THR A 33 -1.07 -20.36 -14.08
CA THR A 33 -0.88 -20.59 -12.65
C THR A 33 0.62 -20.74 -12.39
N THR A 34 1.30 -19.63 -12.19
CA THR A 34 2.63 -19.61 -11.59
C THR A 34 2.43 -19.60 -10.08
N VAL A 35 2.64 -20.77 -9.47
CA VAL A 35 3.14 -20.81 -8.10
C VAL A 35 4.36 -19.87 -8.06
N PRO A 36 4.57 -19.01 -7.05
CA PRO A 36 5.80 -18.24 -6.98
C PRO A 36 6.97 -19.22 -6.82
N THR A 37 7.58 -19.58 -7.94
CA THR A 37 8.86 -20.24 -8.01
C THR A 37 9.90 -19.14 -8.04
N GLY A 38 10.47 -18.76 -6.89
CA GLY A 38 11.59 -17.83 -6.91
C GLY A 38 11.84 -17.15 -5.58
N TYR A 39 13.12 -16.95 -5.30
CA TYR A 39 13.67 -16.26 -4.15
C TYR A 39 13.36 -14.76 -4.24
N ALA A 40 12.12 -14.40 -3.91
CA ALA A 40 11.60 -13.04 -3.99
C ALA A 40 10.74 -12.72 -2.76
N ASP A 41 10.68 -11.44 -2.42
CA ASP A 41 9.77 -10.96 -1.40
C ASP A 41 8.32 -11.11 -1.85
N ARG A 42 7.45 -11.50 -0.91
CA ARG A 42 6.02 -11.64 -1.14
C ARG A 42 5.47 -10.34 -1.70
N GLN A 43 4.69 -10.42 -2.78
CA GLN A 43 3.86 -9.31 -3.27
C GLN A 43 2.51 -9.33 -2.57
N CYS A 44 1.85 -8.18 -2.50
CA CYS A 44 0.46 -8.12 -2.08
C CYS A 44 -0.41 -8.92 -3.06
N ASP A 45 -1.38 -9.67 -2.52
CA ASP A 45 -2.34 -10.41 -3.34
C ASP A 45 -3.34 -9.47 -4.04
N SER A 46 -3.90 -9.90 -5.17
CA SER A 46 -4.69 -9.05 -6.08
C SER A 46 -6.13 -9.57 -6.30
N ASP A 47 -6.62 -10.45 -5.43
CA ASP A 47 -7.94 -11.06 -5.56
C ASP A 47 -9.08 -10.11 -5.10
N LEU A 48 -9.77 -9.50 -6.07
CA LEU A 48 -10.88 -8.57 -5.84
C LEU A 48 -12.11 -9.22 -5.21
N GLU A 49 -12.32 -10.54 -5.34
CA GLU A 49 -13.41 -11.25 -4.68
C GLU A 49 -13.24 -11.17 -3.15
N ASN A 50 -11.97 -11.26 -2.72
CA ASN A 50 -11.54 -11.24 -1.33
C ASN A 50 -11.18 -9.83 -0.81
N LEU A 51 -11.59 -8.76 -1.48
CA LEU A 51 -11.33 -7.40 -1.01
C LEU A 51 -12.10 -7.09 0.28
N TRP A 52 -11.44 -6.40 1.22
CA TRP A 52 -12.02 -6.11 2.53
C TRP A 52 -11.76 -4.69 3.02
N LEU A 53 -12.60 -3.78 2.53
CA LEU A 53 -12.52 -2.34 2.83
C LEU A 53 -13.85 -1.80 3.36
N ASP A 54 -13.79 -0.64 4.00
CA ASP A 54 -14.94 0.24 4.10
C ASP A 54 -14.73 1.38 3.08
N VAL A 55 -15.58 1.44 2.06
CA VAL A 55 -15.47 2.40 0.95
C VAL A 55 -16.61 3.40 1.01
N VAL A 56 -16.32 4.68 0.82
CA VAL A 56 -17.35 5.70 0.59
C VAL A 56 -17.13 6.34 -0.77
N VAL A 57 -18.13 6.22 -1.64
CA VAL A 57 -18.11 6.88 -2.95
C VAL A 57 -18.75 8.27 -2.81
N VAL A 58 -18.03 9.30 -3.25
CA VAL A 58 -18.42 10.72 -3.17
C VAL A 58 -18.56 11.26 -4.59
N VAL A 59 -19.79 11.50 -5.02
CA VAL A 59 -20.10 11.86 -6.41
C VAL A 59 -20.57 13.31 -6.52
N ASP A 60 -19.90 14.08 -7.35
CA ASP A 60 -20.36 15.41 -7.77
C ASP A 60 -21.63 15.27 -8.60
N ASN A 61 -22.72 15.89 -8.15
CA ASN A 61 -23.97 15.95 -8.90
C ASN A 61 -24.37 17.39 -9.26
N SER A 62 -23.40 18.31 -9.32
CA SER A 62 -23.58 19.67 -9.85
C SER A 62 -23.90 19.64 -11.34
N HIS A 63 -24.38 20.78 -11.86
CA HIS A 63 -24.74 20.94 -13.27
C HIS A 63 -23.62 20.51 -14.24
N GLY A 64 -22.36 20.75 -13.87
CA GLY A 64 -21.18 20.39 -14.64
C GLY A 64 -21.00 18.88 -14.88
N MET A 65 -21.55 18.02 -14.01
CA MET A 65 -21.47 16.57 -14.18
C MET A 65 -22.28 16.09 -15.39
N THR A 66 -23.38 16.78 -15.72
CA THR A 66 -24.40 16.38 -16.72
C THR A 66 -25.06 15.03 -16.42
N SER A 67 -26.23 14.78 -17.01
CA SER A 67 -26.94 13.50 -16.83
C SER A 67 -26.16 12.33 -17.44
N GLN A 68 -25.48 12.57 -18.57
CA GLN A 68 -24.65 11.54 -19.21
C GLN A 68 -23.41 11.22 -18.38
N GLY A 69 -22.79 12.22 -17.74
CA GLY A 69 -21.65 12.00 -16.85
C GLY A 69 -22.05 11.19 -15.62
N LEU A 70 -23.17 11.49 -14.98
CA LEU A 70 -23.69 10.68 -13.86
C LEU A 70 -23.92 9.22 -14.28
N THR A 71 -24.56 8.97 -15.43
CA THR A 71 -24.76 7.59 -15.91
C THR A 71 -23.45 6.85 -16.17
N GLN A 72 -22.40 7.54 -16.62
CA GLN A 72 -21.06 6.95 -16.78
C GLN A 72 -20.41 6.65 -15.42
N VAL A 73 -20.56 7.55 -14.44
CA VAL A 73 -20.11 7.33 -13.06
C VAL A 73 -20.83 6.12 -12.45
N ASP A 74 -22.14 5.99 -12.61
CA ASP A 74 -22.92 4.84 -12.14
C ASP A 74 -22.38 3.52 -12.71
N GLY A 75 -22.18 3.49 -14.04
CA GLY A 75 -21.62 2.33 -14.74
C GLY A 75 -20.19 2.00 -14.28
N ASN A 76 -19.36 3.03 -14.03
CA ASN A 76 -18.01 2.86 -13.53
C ASN A 76 -18.00 2.29 -12.11
N ILE A 77 -18.80 2.85 -11.19
CA ILE A 77 -18.93 2.34 -9.81
C ILE A 77 -19.38 0.88 -9.83
N ALA A 78 -20.44 0.55 -10.58
CA ALA A 78 -20.92 -0.82 -10.70
C ALA A 78 -19.81 -1.74 -11.23
N THR A 79 -19.06 -1.34 -12.25
CA THR A 79 -18.00 -2.18 -12.83
C THR A 79 -16.79 -2.35 -11.89
N VAL A 80 -16.39 -1.31 -11.15
CA VAL A 80 -15.31 -1.37 -10.15
C VAL A 80 -15.57 -2.48 -9.12
N PHE A 81 -16.82 -2.62 -8.66
CA PHE A 81 -17.22 -3.65 -7.70
C PHE A 81 -17.75 -4.95 -8.35
N GLY A 82 -17.81 -5.02 -9.68
CA GLY A 82 -18.42 -6.12 -10.43
C GLY A 82 -17.58 -7.39 -10.58
N TYR A 83 -16.37 -7.42 -10.04
CA TYR A 83 -15.45 -8.56 -10.10
C TYR A 83 -15.65 -9.51 -8.91
N ASP A 84 -16.89 -9.91 -8.69
CA ASP A 84 -17.34 -10.77 -7.58
C ASP A 84 -16.96 -10.26 -6.18
N THR A 85 -16.63 -8.97 -6.04
CA THR A 85 -16.32 -8.37 -4.74
C THR A 85 -17.46 -8.59 -3.77
N ARG A 86 -17.15 -9.20 -2.61
CA ARG A 86 -18.17 -9.56 -1.63
C ARG A 86 -18.65 -8.33 -0.86
N ILE A 87 -19.73 -7.73 -1.35
CA ILE A 87 -20.38 -6.58 -0.72
C ILE A 87 -21.17 -7.00 0.53
N GLY A 88 -21.14 -6.14 1.55
CA GLY A 88 -21.92 -6.27 2.78
C GLY A 88 -21.13 -6.81 3.97
N VAL A 89 -21.85 -7.35 4.96
CA VAL A 89 -21.27 -8.04 6.13
C VAL A 89 -21.72 -9.49 6.12
N ARG A 90 -20.83 -10.42 6.47
CA ARG A 90 -21.11 -11.86 6.54
C ARG A 90 -20.53 -12.45 7.83
N ASP A 91 -21.29 -13.28 8.52
CA ASP A 91 -20.93 -13.80 9.86
C ASP A 91 -19.66 -14.68 9.86
N TYR A 92 -19.41 -15.41 8.77
CA TYR A 92 -18.32 -16.39 8.67
C TYR A 92 -17.28 -16.07 7.60
N GLU A 93 -17.42 -14.92 6.94
CA GLU A 93 -16.49 -14.46 5.90
C GLU A 93 -16.02 -13.04 6.23
N PRO A 94 -14.84 -12.88 6.85
CA PRO A 94 -14.35 -11.57 7.22
C PRO A 94 -13.90 -10.76 6.00
N LYS A 95 -13.54 -11.39 4.88
CA LYS A 95 -13.04 -10.67 3.69
C LYS A 95 -14.19 -10.16 2.82
N THR A 96 -14.83 -9.11 3.31
CA THR A 96 -15.99 -8.44 2.72
C THR A 96 -15.79 -6.94 2.69
N THR A 97 -16.38 -6.27 1.70
CA THR A 97 -16.32 -4.82 1.51
C THR A 97 -17.67 -4.17 1.76
N ARG A 98 -17.69 -3.05 2.49
CA ARG A 98 -18.88 -2.21 2.65
C ARG A 98 -18.75 -0.97 1.80
N VAL A 99 -19.86 -0.51 1.22
CA VAL A 99 -19.88 0.68 0.36
C VAL A 99 -20.95 1.65 0.84
N GLY A 100 -20.57 2.89 1.09
CA GLY A 100 -21.46 4.03 1.32
C GLY A 100 -21.47 4.95 0.12
N LEU A 101 -22.51 5.77 -0.02
CA LEU A 101 -22.69 6.67 -1.15
C LEU A 101 -23.07 8.07 -0.67
N VAL A 102 -22.35 9.07 -1.17
CA VAL A 102 -22.55 10.48 -0.92
C VAL A 102 -22.65 11.20 -2.26
N SER A 103 -23.61 12.10 -2.41
CA SER A 103 -23.59 13.10 -3.48
C SER A 103 -23.30 14.49 -2.94
N TYR A 104 -22.68 15.35 -3.75
CA TYR A 104 -22.42 16.74 -3.35
C TYR A 104 -22.52 17.73 -4.51
N ASN A 105 -22.85 18.97 -4.17
CA ASN A 105 -22.83 20.16 -5.02
C ASN A 105 -22.58 21.41 -4.15
N ALA A 106 -23.51 22.36 -4.10
CA ALA A 106 -23.59 23.40 -3.06
C ALA A 106 -23.68 22.81 -1.64
N ASP A 107 -24.31 21.65 -1.46
CA ASP A 107 -24.38 20.90 -0.20
C ASP A 107 -24.11 19.41 -0.44
N ALA A 108 -23.87 18.62 0.62
CA ALA A 108 -23.66 17.18 0.54
C ALA A 108 -24.83 16.39 1.15
N LYS A 109 -25.16 15.26 0.53
CA LYS A 109 -26.20 14.33 0.98
C LYS A 109 -25.64 12.92 1.07
N ILE A 110 -25.83 12.29 2.23
CA ILE A 110 -25.59 10.85 2.38
C ILE A 110 -26.78 10.13 1.75
N LEU A 111 -26.51 9.36 0.70
CA LEU A 111 -27.51 8.58 -0.03
C LEU A 111 -27.60 7.15 0.51
N ALA A 112 -26.47 6.60 0.96
CA ALA A 112 -26.38 5.27 1.58
C ALA A 112 -25.27 5.24 2.65
N GLY A 113 -25.55 4.57 3.77
CA GLY A 113 -24.55 4.24 4.79
C GLY A 113 -23.80 2.94 4.47
N LEU A 114 -22.77 2.62 5.26
CA LEU A 114 -21.97 1.40 5.06
C LEU A 114 -22.74 0.08 5.26
N ASP A 115 -23.91 0.13 5.89
CA ASP A 115 -24.81 -0.99 6.15
C ASP A 115 -25.98 -1.08 5.15
N THR A 116 -26.05 -0.17 4.17
CA THR A 116 -27.19 -0.12 3.22
C THR A 116 -27.11 -1.24 2.18
N TYR A 117 -25.96 -1.42 1.53
CA TYR A 117 -25.80 -2.43 0.48
C TYR A 117 -25.27 -3.74 1.04
N GLN A 118 -25.96 -4.85 0.77
CA GLN A 118 -25.63 -6.18 1.30
C GLN A 118 -25.25 -7.21 0.22
N SER A 119 -25.27 -6.79 -1.05
CA SER A 119 -24.85 -7.57 -2.21
C SER A 119 -24.40 -6.67 -3.35
N TYR A 120 -23.77 -7.25 -4.36
CA TYR A 120 -23.42 -6.53 -5.59
C TYR A 120 -24.67 -5.95 -6.28
N ASP A 121 -25.75 -6.74 -6.38
CA ASP A 121 -27.00 -6.29 -7.01
C ASP A 121 -27.64 -5.13 -6.24
N ASP A 122 -27.60 -5.15 -4.90
CA ASP A 122 -28.10 -4.04 -4.08
C ASP A 122 -27.29 -2.77 -4.33
N LEU A 123 -25.96 -2.91 -4.41
CA LEU A 123 -25.05 -1.79 -4.68
C LEU A 123 -25.31 -1.22 -6.08
N ALA A 124 -25.32 -2.06 -7.11
CA ALA A 124 -25.51 -1.64 -8.49
C ALA A 124 -26.86 -0.91 -8.65
N ASN A 125 -27.97 -1.56 -8.25
CA ASN A 125 -29.30 -0.94 -8.37
C ASN A 125 -29.40 0.33 -7.51
N GLY A 126 -28.90 0.31 -6.28
CA GLY A 126 -28.95 1.45 -5.37
C GLY A 126 -28.18 2.67 -5.86
N VAL A 127 -27.04 2.47 -6.54
CA VAL A 127 -26.26 3.55 -7.17
C VAL A 127 -27.08 4.19 -8.30
N PHE A 128 -27.58 3.40 -9.26
CA PHE A 128 -28.39 3.90 -10.38
C PHE A 128 -29.68 4.60 -9.92
N ASP A 129 -30.34 4.07 -8.88
CA ASP A 129 -31.55 4.68 -8.32
C ASP A 129 -31.26 6.00 -7.61
N SER A 130 -30.11 6.11 -6.93
CA SER A 130 -29.77 7.27 -6.10
C SER A 130 -29.14 8.43 -6.88
N LEU A 131 -28.41 8.14 -7.96
CA LEU A 131 -27.70 9.12 -8.80
C LEU A 131 -28.48 9.49 -10.07
N ASN A 132 -29.81 9.48 -9.99
CA ASN A 132 -30.71 9.69 -11.13
C ASN A 132 -30.95 11.16 -11.54
N SER A 133 -30.34 12.13 -10.85
CA SER A 133 -30.60 13.55 -11.10
C SER A 133 -29.37 14.44 -10.84
N VAL A 134 -29.23 15.43 -11.72
CA VAL A 134 -28.23 16.48 -11.64
C VAL A 134 -28.87 17.71 -11.00
N SER A 135 -28.13 18.41 -10.15
CA SER A 135 -28.53 19.68 -9.58
C SER A 135 -28.53 20.80 -10.62
N ALA A 136 -29.36 21.81 -10.42
CA ALA A 136 -29.39 23.01 -11.27
C ALA A 136 -28.25 23.99 -10.95
N THR A 137 -27.44 23.73 -9.91
CA THR A 137 -26.36 24.61 -9.48
C THR A 137 -25.03 24.21 -10.11
N ASP A 138 -24.21 25.19 -10.46
CA ASP A 138 -22.81 24.99 -10.84
C ASP A 138 -21.87 24.84 -9.63
N GLU A 139 -22.37 24.99 -8.40
CA GLU A 139 -21.54 24.82 -7.20
C GLU A 139 -21.15 23.36 -6.97
N SER A 140 -19.88 23.12 -6.64
CA SER A 140 -19.30 21.79 -6.41
C SER A 140 -18.28 21.85 -5.27
N TYR A 141 -18.78 21.89 -4.02
CA TYR A 141 -17.93 22.02 -2.83
C TYR A 141 -17.52 20.66 -2.28
N LEU A 142 -16.44 20.12 -2.82
CA LEU A 142 -15.92 18.80 -2.44
C LEU A 142 -15.59 18.68 -0.94
N ALA A 143 -15.22 19.77 -0.27
CA ALA A 143 -15.03 19.78 1.18
C ALA A 143 -16.26 19.28 1.96
N LYS A 144 -17.48 19.61 1.47
CA LYS A 144 -18.73 19.12 2.06
C LYS A 144 -18.93 17.63 1.78
N GLY A 145 -18.61 17.16 0.57
CA GLY A 145 -18.66 15.75 0.20
C GLY A 145 -17.72 14.89 1.06
N LEU A 146 -16.47 15.32 1.22
CA LEU A 146 -15.49 14.65 2.09
C LEU A 146 -15.92 14.65 3.57
N SER A 147 -16.48 15.76 4.06
CA SER A 147 -17.01 15.83 5.44
C SER A 147 -18.21 14.88 5.63
N ALA A 148 -19.07 14.72 4.63
CA ALA A 148 -20.14 13.73 4.66
C ALA A 148 -19.60 12.30 4.63
N ALA A 149 -18.51 12.02 3.91
CA ALA A 149 -17.86 10.72 3.92
C ALA A 149 -17.26 10.37 5.30
N GLU A 150 -16.63 11.34 5.99
CA GLU A 150 -16.20 11.15 7.38
C GLU A 150 -17.36 10.76 8.29
N LYS A 151 -18.52 11.42 8.13
CA LYS A 151 -19.73 11.10 8.88
C LYS A 151 -20.22 9.67 8.60
N VAL A 152 -20.21 9.22 7.35
CA VAL A 152 -20.55 7.83 6.99
C VAL A 152 -19.62 6.82 7.69
N PHE A 153 -18.30 7.11 7.74
CA PHE A 153 -17.36 6.26 8.46
C PHE A 153 -17.58 6.25 9.97
N GLU A 154 -17.98 7.38 10.57
CA GLU A 154 -18.27 7.47 12.00
C GLU A 154 -19.52 6.68 12.36
N GLU A 155 -20.62 6.89 11.62
CA GLU A 155 -21.89 6.20 11.83
C GLU A 155 -21.73 4.68 11.62
N GLY A 156 -20.95 4.27 10.61
CA GLY A 156 -20.68 2.88 10.29
C GLY A 156 -19.87 2.10 11.34
N LYS A 157 -19.31 2.76 12.36
CA LYS A 157 -18.71 2.07 13.52
C LYS A 157 -19.77 1.39 14.39
N SER A 158 -20.99 1.91 14.39
CA SER A 158 -22.09 1.37 15.19
C SER A 158 -22.73 0.12 14.57
N THR A 159 -22.48 -0.14 13.28
CA THR A 159 -23.15 -1.20 12.51
C THR A 159 -22.34 -2.49 12.41
N ALA A 160 -21.00 -2.44 12.57
CA ALA A 160 -20.13 -3.62 12.62
C ALA A 160 -18.78 -3.31 13.28
N ASN A 161 -18.20 -4.28 14.00
CA ASN A 161 -16.82 -4.17 14.50
C ASN A 161 -15.81 -4.46 13.37
N ARG A 162 -15.34 -3.40 12.73
CA ARG A 162 -14.43 -3.46 11.58
C ARG A 162 -13.19 -2.59 11.77
N THR A 163 -12.67 -2.56 13.00
CA THR A 163 -11.53 -1.70 13.37
C THR A 163 -10.25 -1.99 12.59
N GLN A 164 -10.02 -3.24 12.14
CA GLN A 164 -8.87 -3.57 11.29
C GLN A 164 -9.03 -3.22 9.80
N TYR A 165 -10.24 -2.92 9.32
CA TYR A 165 -10.50 -2.70 7.90
C TYR A 165 -10.03 -1.30 7.50
N LYS A 166 -9.42 -1.19 6.32
CA LYS A 166 -8.99 0.11 5.79
C LYS A 166 -10.15 0.85 5.17
N LYS A 167 -10.05 2.18 5.26
CA LYS A 167 -11.05 3.11 4.78
C LYS A 167 -10.59 3.74 3.49
N VAL A 168 -11.46 3.77 2.50
CA VAL A 168 -11.18 4.36 1.19
C VAL A 168 -12.30 5.31 0.81
N VAL A 169 -11.95 6.48 0.29
CA VAL A 169 -12.90 7.37 -0.38
C VAL A 169 -12.61 7.35 -1.86
N ILE A 170 -13.65 7.19 -2.69
CA ILE A 170 -13.56 7.33 -4.14
C ILE A 170 -14.34 8.59 -4.52
N VAL A 171 -13.66 9.60 -5.04
CA VAL A 171 -14.26 10.86 -5.45
C VAL A 171 -14.43 10.88 -6.96
N TYR A 172 -15.63 11.15 -7.44
CA TYR A 172 -15.89 11.53 -8.83
C TYR A 172 -16.26 13.00 -8.86
N ALA A 173 -15.47 13.83 -9.54
CA ALA A 173 -15.67 15.27 -9.58
C ALA A 173 -15.65 15.79 -11.02
N SER A 174 -16.57 16.70 -11.35
CA SER A 174 -16.59 17.39 -12.65
C SER A 174 -16.01 18.80 -12.60
N SER A 175 -15.82 19.33 -11.38
CA SER A 175 -15.14 20.59 -11.13
C SER A 175 -14.50 20.60 -9.74
N TYR A 176 -13.56 21.51 -9.52
CA TYR A 176 -12.92 21.73 -8.23
C TYR A 176 -13.20 23.16 -7.77
N LYS A 177 -13.96 23.31 -6.68
CA LYS A 177 -14.32 24.62 -6.12
C LYS A 177 -14.19 24.67 -4.61
N GLY A 178 -13.93 25.88 -4.13
CA GLY A 178 -13.91 26.22 -2.71
C GLY A 178 -12.63 26.93 -2.30
N THR A 179 -12.76 27.88 -1.38
CA THR A 179 -11.64 28.56 -0.71
C THR A 179 -11.98 28.70 0.78
N GLY A 180 -10.99 29.02 1.61
CA GLY A 180 -11.20 29.15 3.06
C GLY A 180 -11.76 27.86 3.66
N GLU A 181 -12.90 27.95 4.35
CA GLU A 181 -13.59 26.80 4.97
C GLU A 181 -14.12 25.77 3.96
N LEU A 182 -14.29 26.15 2.69
CA LEU A 182 -14.73 25.26 1.62
C LEU A 182 -13.56 24.66 0.82
N ASN A 183 -12.31 24.96 1.19
CA ASN A 183 -11.15 24.31 0.59
C ASN A 183 -11.14 22.82 1.00
N PRO A 184 -11.12 21.86 0.06
CA PRO A 184 -11.11 20.43 0.38
C PRO A 184 -9.76 19.92 0.90
N VAL A 185 -8.64 20.61 0.64
CA VAL A 185 -7.29 20.14 1.03
C VAL A 185 -7.15 19.87 2.53
N PRO A 186 -7.54 20.78 3.45
CA PRO A 186 -7.44 20.52 4.89
C PRO A 186 -8.29 19.34 5.36
N VAL A 187 -9.42 19.07 4.70
CA VAL A 187 -10.28 17.92 5.00
C VAL A 187 -9.60 16.64 4.51
N ALA A 188 -9.11 16.62 3.28
CA ALA A 188 -8.40 15.49 2.70
C ALA A 188 -7.13 15.14 3.51
N ASP A 189 -6.32 16.12 3.90
CA ASP A 189 -5.11 15.89 4.69
C ASP A 189 -5.41 15.32 6.08
N ARG A 190 -6.48 15.77 6.73
CA ARG A 190 -6.96 15.17 7.98
C ARG A 190 -7.37 13.72 7.77
N MET A 191 -8.13 13.42 6.72
CA MET A 191 -8.56 12.05 6.41
C MET A 191 -7.36 11.14 6.11
N LYS A 192 -6.40 11.59 5.31
CA LYS A 192 -5.15 10.88 5.02
C LYS A 192 -4.33 10.64 6.29
N THR A 193 -4.24 11.63 7.18
CA THR A 193 -3.59 11.49 8.50
C THR A 193 -4.29 10.46 9.38
N ALA A 194 -5.62 10.35 9.28
CA ALA A 194 -6.41 9.33 9.96
C ALA A 194 -6.34 7.93 9.31
N GLY A 195 -5.52 7.76 8.26
CA GLY A 195 -5.31 6.49 7.57
C GLY A 195 -6.35 6.16 6.50
N VAL A 196 -7.15 7.14 6.07
CA VAL A 196 -8.07 6.99 4.93
C VAL A 196 -7.31 7.22 3.63
N LYS A 197 -7.45 6.31 2.66
CA LYS A 197 -6.94 6.52 1.31
C LYS A 197 -8.00 7.22 0.46
N ILE A 198 -7.58 8.16 -0.38
CA ILE A 198 -8.46 8.95 -1.23
C ILE A 198 -8.06 8.68 -2.68
N ILE A 199 -9.00 8.13 -3.43
CA ILE A 199 -8.94 7.93 -4.88
C ILE A 199 -9.77 9.04 -5.51
N THR A 200 -9.25 9.72 -6.53
CA THR A 200 -9.98 10.76 -7.24
C THR A 200 -10.06 10.45 -8.72
N VAL A 201 -11.23 10.68 -9.31
CA VAL A 201 -11.49 10.55 -10.73
C VAL A 201 -11.94 11.90 -11.26
N ALA A 202 -11.07 12.55 -12.03
CA ALA A 202 -11.39 13.76 -12.76
C ALA A 202 -12.35 13.41 -13.89
N PHE A 203 -13.60 13.84 -13.77
CA PHE A 203 -14.62 13.64 -14.79
C PHE A 203 -14.69 14.87 -15.70
N SER A 204 -13.73 14.94 -16.63
CA SER A 204 -13.61 16.10 -17.52
C SER A 204 -14.45 15.90 -18.78
N GLN A 205 -15.47 16.75 -18.96
CA GLN A 205 -16.30 16.74 -20.17
C GLN A 205 -15.59 17.41 -21.37
N ASN A 206 -14.57 18.24 -21.11
CA ASN A 206 -13.90 19.08 -22.11
C ASN A 206 -12.37 18.87 -22.18
N ASN A 207 -11.83 17.79 -21.57
CA ASN A 207 -10.38 17.58 -21.41
C ASN A 207 -9.67 18.77 -20.72
N ASP A 208 -10.28 19.28 -19.66
CA ASP A 208 -9.67 20.22 -18.72
C ASP A 208 -8.60 19.52 -17.87
N ASP A 209 -7.33 19.68 -18.27
CA ASP A 209 -6.15 19.20 -17.55
C ASP A 209 -6.00 19.85 -16.15
N GLY A 210 -6.66 20.98 -15.90
CA GLY A 210 -6.62 21.69 -14.62
C GLY A 210 -7.31 20.89 -13.50
N LEU A 211 -8.42 20.21 -13.82
CA LEU A 211 -9.19 19.45 -12.84
C LEU A 211 -8.40 18.27 -12.25
N LEU A 212 -7.70 17.49 -13.10
CA LEU A 212 -6.88 16.38 -12.63
C LEU A 212 -5.78 16.87 -11.68
N LYS A 213 -5.12 17.98 -12.06
CA LYS A 213 -4.10 18.61 -11.24
C LYS A 213 -4.65 19.05 -9.88
N ASP A 214 -5.81 19.72 -9.84
CA ASP A 214 -6.41 20.16 -8.59
C ASP A 214 -6.82 18.96 -7.70
N LEU A 215 -7.31 17.87 -8.30
CA LEU A 215 -7.65 16.64 -7.58
C LEU A 215 -6.43 15.88 -7.05
N SER A 216 -5.27 15.97 -7.72
CA SER A 216 -4.02 15.38 -7.21
C SER A 216 -3.58 15.96 -5.86
N GLU A 217 -4.00 17.19 -5.51
CA GLU A 217 -3.69 17.81 -4.21
C GLU A 217 -4.41 17.10 -3.04
N ILE A 218 -5.55 16.46 -3.32
CA ILE A 218 -6.36 15.77 -2.30
C ILE A 218 -6.21 14.25 -2.36
N ALA A 219 -5.85 13.69 -3.51
CA ALA A 219 -5.64 12.27 -3.68
C ALA A 219 -4.51 11.74 -2.78
N SER A 220 -4.54 10.43 -2.53
CA SER A 220 -3.35 9.73 -2.07
C SER A 220 -2.35 9.62 -3.23
N LEU A 221 -1.06 9.45 -2.92
CA LEU A 221 -0.02 9.36 -3.95
C LEU A 221 -0.36 8.29 -5.00
N ASP A 222 -0.31 8.68 -6.28
CA ASP A 222 -0.64 7.88 -7.46
C ASP A 222 -2.09 7.38 -7.55
N PHE A 223 -3.04 8.00 -6.82
CA PHE A 223 -4.47 7.64 -6.82
C PHE A 223 -5.36 8.72 -7.47
N ASP A 224 -4.78 9.60 -8.27
CA ASP A 224 -5.48 10.56 -9.13
C ASP A 224 -5.56 10.06 -10.57
N PHE A 225 -6.80 9.85 -11.03
CA PHE A 225 -7.11 9.30 -12.36
C PHE A 225 -8.06 10.23 -13.10
N ALA A 226 -8.17 10.04 -14.41
CA ALA A 226 -9.15 10.73 -15.25
C ALA A 226 -10.12 9.73 -15.88
N ASN A 227 -11.36 10.18 -16.11
CA ASN A 227 -12.37 9.38 -16.81
C ASN A 227 -11.96 9.04 -18.26
N THR A 228 -10.99 9.76 -18.83
CA THR A 228 -10.42 9.53 -20.15
C THR A 228 -9.30 8.48 -20.17
N ASP A 229 -8.86 8.00 -19.01
CA ASP A 229 -7.77 7.04 -18.91
C ASP A 229 -8.18 5.68 -19.47
N LYS A 230 -7.20 5.02 -20.10
CA LYS A 230 -7.39 3.67 -20.66
C LYS A 230 -7.32 2.66 -19.54
N GLY A 231 -8.46 2.44 -18.89
CA GLY A 231 -8.59 1.45 -17.81
C GLY A 231 -8.79 2.07 -16.43
N VAL A 232 -9.56 3.15 -16.34
CA VAL A 232 -9.87 3.80 -15.05
C VAL A 232 -10.51 2.84 -14.03
N VAL A 233 -11.22 1.80 -14.48
CA VAL A 233 -11.76 0.75 -13.61
C VAL A 233 -10.62 -0.01 -12.94
N GLU A 234 -9.66 -0.48 -13.74
CA GLU A 234 -8.50 -1.24 -13.29
C GLU A 234 -7.58 -0.40 -12.39
N GLU A 235 -7.46 0.90 -12.67
CA GLU A 235 -6.71 1.85 -11.84
C GLU A 235 -7.35 2.01 -10.45
N ILE A 236 -8.67 2.21 -10.38
CA ILE A 236 -9.40 2.29 -9.11
C ILE A 236 -9.28 0.97 -8.34
N GLN A 237 -9.43 -0.17 -9.01
CA GLN A 237 -9.27 -1.50 -8.41
C GLN A 237 -7.86 -1.71 -7.88
N GLY A 238 -6.83 -1.32 -8.64
CA GLY A 238 -5.43 -1.36 -8.21
C GLY A 238 -5.17 -0.49 -6.99
N ALA A 239 -5.75 0.71 -6.93
CA ALA A 239 -5.67 1.59 -5.77
C ALA A 239 -6.39 1.01 -4.54
N MET A 240 -7.54 0.35 -4.73
CA MET A 240 -8.26 -0.36 -3.67
C MET A 240 -7.45 -1.57 -3.15
N LEU A 241 -6.86 -2.37 -4.03
CA LEU A 241 -5.97 -3.48 -3.65
C LEU A 241 -4.75 -2.98 -2.88
N ARG A 242 -4.12 -1.89 -3.34
CA ARG A 242 -2.99 -1.25 -2.65
C ARG A 242 -3.39 -0.71 -1.27
N SER A 243 -4.60 -0.15 -1.16
CA SER A 243 -5.17 0.28 0.13
C SER A 243 -5.46 -0.88 1.08
N ASN A 244 -5.77 -2.06 0.53
CA ASN A 244 -6.00 -3.29 1.27
C ASN A 244 -4.68 -4.02 1.65
N CYS A 245 -3.53 -3.56 1.17
CA CYS A 245 -2.22 -4.10 1.53
C CYS A 245 -1.56 -3.27 2.63
N PHE A 246 -1.51 -3.81 3.85
CA PHE A 246 -0.99 -3.07 5.00
C PHE A 246 -0.46 -3.99 6.10
N CYS A 247 0.32 -3.43 7.02
CA CYS A 247 0.84 -4.20 8.15
C CYS A 247 -0.08 -4.22 9.37
N PRO A 248 -0.02 -5.31 10.17
CA PRO A 248 -0.58 -5.30 11.50
C PRO A 248 0.02 -4.19 12.37
N ASN A 249 -0.71 -3.80 13.42
CA ASN A 249 -0.26 -2.77 14.35
C ASN A 249 1.11 -3.11 14.95
N GLY A 250 2.00 -2.13 14.98
CA GLY A 250 3.37 -2.29 15.51
C GLY A 250 4.38 -2.89 14.52
N TRP A 251 3.95 -3.24 13.30
CA TRP A 251 4.82 -3.70 12.23
C TRP A 251 4.96 -2.63 11.13
N THR A 252 6.14 -2.56 10.54
CA THR A 252 6.48 -1.63 9.45
C THR A 252 6.38 -2.33 8.11
N GLN A 253 5.64 -1.74 7.17
CA GLN A 253 5.50 -2.27 5.81
C GLN A 253 6.81 -2.13 5.04
N TYR A 254 7.39 -3.23 4.56
CA TYR A 254 8.45 -3.18 3.56
C TYR A 254 7.87 -2.58 2.27
N ARG A 255 8.53 -1.54 1.76
CA ARG A 255 8.13 -0.79 0.57
C ARG A 255 9.33 -0.62 -0.33
N GLU A 256 9.08 -0.22 -1.57
CA GLU A 256 10.14 0.15 -2.52
C GLU A 256 11.09 1.22 -1.95
N SER A 257 10.56 2.17 -1.17
CA SER A 257 11.35 3.20 -0.50
C SER A 257 10.96 3.32 0.98
N TYR A 258 11.96 3.30 1.87
CA TYR A 258 11.74 3.58 3.29
C TYR A 258 11.26 5.01 3.54
N PRO A 259 11.94 6.08 3.04
CA PRO A 259 11.55 7.46 3.33
C PRO A 259 10.22 7.89 2.69
N VAL A 260 9.81 7.25 1.58
CA VAL A 260 8.53 7.54 0.92
C VAL A 260 7.46 6.58 1.44
N VAL A 261 6.67 7.04 2.42
CA VAL A 261 5.65 6.23 3.13
C VAL A 261 4.60 5.63 2.19
N ASP A 262 4.27 6.33 1.11
CA ASP A 262 3.26 5.90 0.13
C ASP A 262 3.86 5.18 -1.10
N SER A 263 5.18 4.91 -1.11
CA SER A 263 5.78 4.10 -2.17
C SER A 263 5.23 2.67 -2.18
N TYR A 264 5.44 1.96 -3.29
CA TYR A 264 4.85 0.65 -3.54
C TYR A 264 5.05 -0.33 -2.37
N PRO A 265 3.98 -0.84 -1.74
CA PRO A 265 4.08 -1.78 -0.62
C PRO A 265 4.28 -3.21 -1.11
N TYR A 266 5.21 -3.92 -0.47
CA TYR A 266 5.35 -5.37 -0.63
C TYR A 266 4.38 -6.09 0.29
N GLY A 267 4.16 -7.38 0.06
CA GLY A 267 3.38 -8.26 0.92
C GLY A 267 4.06 -8.63 2.25
N VAL A 268 4.98 -7.80 2.75
CA VAL A 268 5.97 -8.11 3.80
C VAL A 268 6.02 -7.00 4.85
N CYS A 269 5.94 -7.40 6.12
CA CYS A 269 6.00 -6.52 7.28
C CYS A 269 7.19 -6.89 8.16
N ILE A 270 7.92 -5.90 8.65
CA ILE A 270 9.08 -6.08 9.53
C ILE A 270 8.91 -5.40 10.88
N SER A 271 9.52 -5.95 11.91
CA SER A 271 9.56 -5.36 13.25
C SER A 271 10.92 -5.57 13.87
N ALA A 272 11.50 -4.51 14.43
CA ALA A 272 12.78 -4.58 15.13
C ALA A 272 12.55 -4.90 16.60
N THR A 273 13.24 -5.93 17.11
CA THR A 273 13.26 -6.25 18.53
C THR A 273 14.56 -5.78 19.16
N VAL A 274 14.41 -4.83 20.08
CA VAL A 274 15.52 -4.11 20.74
C VAL A 274 16.07 -4.83 21.97
N ILE A 275 15.71 -6.11 22.17
CA ILE A 275 16.21 -6.95 23.25
C ILE A 275 17.15 -7.98 22.64
N ALA A 276 18.41 -7.97 23.09
CA ALA A 276 19.40 -8.90 22.57
C ALA A 276 19.10 -10.35 22.97
N ALA A 277 19.16 -11.26 22.00
CA ALA A 277 18.94 -12.68 22.20
C ALA A 277 19.91 -13.51 21.35
N SER A 278 20.14 -14.77 21.71
CA SER A 278 20.82 -15.69 20.80
C SER A 278 19.98 -15.89 19.54
N TRP A 279 20.61 -16.24 18.42
CA TRP A 279 19.89 -16.44 17.15
C TRP A 279 18.70 -17.40 17.31
N LYS A 280 18.88 -18.51 18.05
CA LYS A 280 17.80 -19.48 18.25
C LYS A 280 16.65 -18.90 19.08
N THR A 281 16.97 -18.12 20.12
CA THR A 281 15.97 -17.46 20.95
C THR A 281 15.25 -16.36 20.17
N ALA A 282 15.97 -15.59 19.33
CA ALA A 282 15.39 -14.60 18.43
C ALA A 282 14.37 -15.23 17.47
N GLN A 283 14.73 -16.36 16.83
CA GLN A 283 13.80 -17.13 16.00
C GLN A 283 12.51 -17.52 16.73
N LEU A 284 12.65 -18.08 17.94
CA LEU A 284 11.49 -18.46 18.75
C LEU A 284 10.67 -17.25 19.17
N SER A 285 11.33 -16.13 19.48
CA SER A 285 10.65 -14.90 19.84
C SER A 285 9.85 -14.33 18.68
N CYS A 286 10.40 -14.27 17.46
CA CYS A 286 9.65 -13.80 16.30
C CYS A 286 8.37 -14.61 16.09
N ARG A 287 8.45 -15.93 16.19
CA ARG A 287 7.30 -16.84 16.08
C ARG A 287 6.22 -16.61 17.14
N ASN A 288 6.57 -16.02 18.27
CA ASN A 288 5.65 -15.68 19.35
C ASN A 288 5.13 -14.23 19.27
N GLN A 289 5.72 -13.36 18.42
CA GLN A 289 5.27 -11.97 18.27
C GLN A 289 4.05 -11.84 17.37
N TRP A 290 3.93 -12.70 16.36
CA TRP A 290 2.76 -12.75 15.48
C TRP A 290 2.62 -14.14 14.88
N ASN A 291 1.39 -14.53 14.52
CA ASN A 291 1.14 -15.81 13.87
C ASN A 291 1.97 -15.92 12.58
N HIS A 292 2.72 -17.01 12.41
CA HIS A 292 3.61 -17.22 11.27
C HIS A 292 4.75 -16.20 11.10
N ALA A 293 5.09 -15.40 12.11
CA ALA A 293 6.28 -14.56 12.05
C ALA A 293 7.58 -15.38 12.19
N TYR A 294 8.66 -14.88 11.60
CA TYR A 294 9.97 -15.53 11.53
C TYR A 294 11.08 -14.48 11.52
N LEU A 295 12.35 -14.89 11.60
CA LEU A 295 13.47 -13.95 11.46
C LEU A 295 13.56 -13.42 10.01
N VAL A 296 13.82 -12.12 9.85
CA VAL A 296 13.82 -11.44 8.55
C VAL A 296 14.75 -12.10 7.53
N ASN A 297 14.33 -12.15 6.27
CA ASN A 297 15.24 -12.53 5.18
C ASN A 297 15.82 -11.29 4.48
N GLU A 298 16.97 -11.46 3.83
CA GLU A 298 17.59 -10.45 2.97
C GLU A 298 17.90 -11.06 1.61
N TYR A 299 16.86 -11.36 0.83
CA TYR A 299 17.02 -12.00 -0.48
C TYR A 299 17.75 -11.12 -1.50
N ASN A 300 17.76 -9.80 -1.33
CA ASN A 300 18.40 -8.88 -2.24
C ASN A 300 18.92 -7.64 -1.50
N ILE A 301 19.75 -6.86 -2.20
CA ILE A 301 20.34 -5.63 -1.67
C ILE A 301 19.30 -4.56 -1.34
N ASN A 302 18.17 -4.52 -2.05
CA ASN A 302 17.14 -3.50 -1.81
C ASN A 302 16.50 -3.66 -0.43
N LYS A 303 16.13 -4.89 -0.07
CA LYS A 303 15.59 -5.18 1.26
C LYS A 303 16.61 -4.97 2.37
N HIS A 304 17.86 -5.34 2.12
CA HIS A 304 18.96 -5.03 3.05
C HIS A 304 19.07 -3.51 3.29
N ASN A 305 19.17 -2.71 2.23
CA ASN A 305 19.25 -1.24 2.35
C ASN A 305 18.02 -0.65 3.06
N TYR A 306 16.82 -1.14 2.73
CA TYR A 306 15.59 -0.73 3.41
C TYR A 306 15.65 -1.00 4.91
N ILE A 307 16.13 -2.19 5.31
CA ILE A 307 16.28 -2.56 6.71
C ILE A 307 17.29 -1.63 7.41
N ILE A 308 18.41 -1.31 6.77
CA ILE A 308 19.40 -0.39 7.32
C ILE A 308 18.79 1.01 7.52
N GLU A 309 18.08 1.55 6.54
CA GLU A 309 17.36 2.84 6.67
C GLU A 309 16.31 2.79 7.79
N PHE A 310 15.59 1.67 7.90
CA PHE A 310 14.64 1.41 8.99
C PHE A 310 15.30 1.43 10.37
N LEU A 311 16.47 0.81 10.53
CA LEU A 311 17.22 0.78 11.79
C LEU A 311 17.84 2.14 12.11
N GLN A 312 18.31 2.90 11.12
CA GLN A 312 18.86 4.25 11.30
C GLN A 312 17.82 5.22 11.90
N ASN A 313 16.54 5.00 11.61
CA ASN A 313 15.45 5.78 12.19
C ASN A 313 14.94 5.22 13.54
N ASN A 314 15.55 4.16 14.06
CA ASN A 314 15.24 3.58 15.35
C ASN A 314 16.34 3.89 16.37
N THR A 315 16.03 4.78 17.32
CA THR A 315 16.99 5.26 18.35
C THR A 315 17.61 4.16 19.23
N ALA A 316 17.03 2.96 19.28
CA ALA A 316 17.61 1.84 20.02
C ALA A 316 18.78 1.17 19.28
N PHE A 317 18.90 1.37 17.96
CA PHE A 317 20.01 0.88 17.16
C PHE A 317 21.00 2.02 16.91
N SER A 318 22.28 1.72 17.10
CA SER A 318 23.38 2.65 16.87
C SER A 318 24.50 1.98 16.09
N GLN A 319 25.35 2.75 15.41
CA GLN A 319 26.51 2.18 14.73
C GLN A 319 27.47 1.46 15.71
N PRO A 320 28.01 0.28 15.33
CA PRO A 320 27.68 -0.48 14.12
C PRO A 320 26.26 -1.08 14.20
N TYR A 321 25.48 -0.94 13.13
CA TYR A 321 24.13 -1.50 13.08
C TYR A 321 24.23 -3.01 12.99
N THR A 322 23.84 -3.70 14.07
CA THR A 322 24.04 -5.14 14.23
C THR A 322 22.72 -5.81 14.60
N TYR A 323 22.36 -6.87 13.87
CA TYR A 323 21.10 -7.58 14.08
C TYR A 323 21.15 -9.02 13.55
N HIS A 324 20.47 -9.95 14.23
CA HIS A 324 20.26 -11.29 13.67
C HIS A 324 19.30 -11.23 12.48
N ILE A 325 19.65 -11.98 11.43
CA ILE A 325 18.83 -12.26 10.26
C ILE A 325 18.42 -13.73 10.24
N GLY A 326 17.45 -14.10 9.43
CA GLY A 326 16.90 -15.45 9.35
C GLY A 326 17.81 -16.50 8.72
N LEU A 327 19.02 -16.15 8.29
CA LEU A 327 19.94 -17.11 7.69
C LEU A 327 20.55 -18.02 8.77
N SER A 328 20.57 -19.34 8.51
CA SER A 328 21.22 -20.33 9.38
C SER A 328 21.76 -21.52 8.60
N TYR A 329 22.80 -22.17 9.12
CA TYR A 329 23.38 -23.35 8.50
C TYR A 329 22.67 -24.61 8.99
N SER A 330 22.09 -25.37 8.06
CA SER A 330 21.44 -26.64 8.35
C SER A 330 21.51 -27.58 7.14
N SER A 331 21.71 -28.88 7.41
CA SER A 331 21.75 -29.92 6.37
C SER A 331 22.72 -29.61 5.22
N GLY A 332 23.92 -29.11 5.54
CA GLY A 332 24.98 -28.88 4.57
C GLY A 332 24.92 -27.55 3.80
N THR A 333 23.92 -26.71 4.04
CA THR A 333 23.77 -25.42 3.34
C THR A 333 23.18 -24.33 4.24
N TRP A 334 23.34 -23.07 3.82
CA TRP A 334 22.71 -21.91 4.45
C TRP A 334 21.28 -21.77 3.96
N LYS A 335 20.33 -21.62 4.89
CA LYS A 335 18.90 -21.51 4.59
C LYS A 335 18.25 -20.40 5.39
N TRP A 336 17.30 -19.73 4.77
CA TRP A 336 16.47 -18.72 5.40
C TRP A 336 15.42 -19.36 6.30
N ASP A 337 15.22 -18.77 7.48
CA ASP A 337 14.06 -19.01 8.32
C ASP A 337 12.78 -18.72 7.53
N GLN A 338 11.74 -19.45 7.87
CA GLN A 338 10.43 -19.39 7.24
C GLN A 338 9.38 -19.57 8.32
N PRO A 339 8.11 -19.23 8.04
CA PRO A 339 7.02 -19.59 8.93
C PRO A 339 7.07 -21.07 9.34
N PHE A 340 6.64 -21.36 10.56
CA PHE A 340 6.66 -22.72 11.07
C PHE A 340 5.88 -23.67 10.14
N GLY A 341 6.48 -24.80 9.79
CA GLY A 341 5.89 -25.79 8.87
C GLY A 341 6.16 -25.52 7.39
N ILE A 342 6.71 -24.36 7.03
CA ILE A 342 7.13 -24.05 5.66
C ILE A 342 8.59 -24.47 5.45
N SER A 343 8.87 -25.08 4.31
CA SER A 343 10.22 -25.51 3.93
C SER A 343 11.16 -24.31 3.81
N GLN A 344 12.30 -24.38 4.49
CA GLN A 344 13.34 -23.35 4.41
C GLN A 344 13.95 -23.26 3.01
N LEU A 345 14.22 -22.04 2.55
CA LEU A 345 14.81 -21.76 1.26
C LEU A 345 16.34 -21.65 1.38
N PRO A 346 17.13 -22.41 0.60
CA PRO A 346 18.58 -22.22 0.57
C PRO A 346 18.94 -20.83 0.04
N ILE A 347 20.09 -20.32 0.46
CA ILE A 347 20.69 -19.11 -0.13
C ILE A 347 20.88 -19.30 -1.65
N GLN A 348 20.59 -18.26 -2.42
CA GLN A 348 20.78 -18.25 -3.87
C GLN A 348 21.93 -17.31 -4.27
N GLU A 349 21.77 -16.53 -5.34
CA GLU A 349 22.84 -15.73 -5.97
C GLU A 349 23.32 -14.57 -5.09
N TRP A 350 22.40 -13.90 -4.40
CA TRP A 350 22.76 -12.82 -3.48
C TRP A 350 23.31 -13.37 -2.16
N SER A 351 24.54 -13.01 -1.86
CA SER A 351 25.15 -13.20 -0.54
C SER A 351 25.93 -11.96 -0.16
N TYR A 352 25.88 -11.63 1.13
CA TYR A 352 26.50 -10.42 1.64
C TYR A 352 27.49 -10.74 2.76
N TRP A 353 28.23 -11.85 2.67
CA TRP A 353 29.19 -12.25 3.70
C TRP A 353 30.32 -11.22 3.87
N SER A 354 30.64 -10.90 5.11
CA SER A 354 31.83 -10.12 5.45
C SER A 354 33.11 -10.84 4.98
N PRO A 355 34.19 -10.11 4.66
CA PRO A 355 35.47 -10.72 4.30
C PRO A 355 35.95 -11.74 5.35
N GLY A 356 36.20 -12.98 4.92
CA GLY A 356 36.63 -14.07 5.81
C GLY A 356 35.48 -14.85 6.48
N PHE A 357 34.24 -14.56 6.13
CA PHE A 357 33.06 -15.32 6.52
C PHE A 357 32.43 -16.05 5.32
N PRO A 358 31.68 -17.14 5.54
CA PRO A 358 31.46 -17.81 6.83
C PRO A 358 32.71 -18.56 7.33
N LYS A 359 32.93 -18.54 8.65
CA LYS A 359 33.98 -19.34 9.31
C LYS A 359 33.56 -20.80 9.42
N THR A 360 34.48 -21.70 9.10
CA THR A 360 34.24 -23.15 9.22
C THR A 360 34.31 -23.61 10.67
N ASP A 361 33.18 -23.56 11.38
CA ASP A 361 33.04 -24.02 12.76
C ASP A 361 31.61 -24.58 12.95
N SER A 362 31.50 -25.79 13.50
CA SER A 362 30.22 -26.48 13.68
C SER A 362 29.28 -25.82 14.68
N THR A 363 29.79 -24.89 15.49
CA THR A 363 29.01 -24.11 16.47
C THR A 363 28.51 -22.79 15.91
N LEU A 364 29.06 -22.31 14.79
CA LEU A 364 28.73 -21.03 14.16
C LEU A 364 27.69 -21.20 13.05
N THR A 365 26.45 -21.49 13.45
CA THR A 365 25.35 -21.85 12.55
C THR A 365 24.24 -20.80 12.44
N GLY A 366 24.25 -19.73 13.25
CA GLY A 366 23.37 -18.57 13.09
C GLY A 366 24.06 -17.46 12.32
N VAL A 367 23.33 -16.43 11.88
CA VAL A 367 23.90 -15.29 11.14
C VAL A 367 23.43 -13.95 11.71
N THR A 368 24.38 -13.02 11.82
CA THR A 368 24.19 -11.63 12.20
C THR A 368 24.66 -10.75 11.05
N ASN A 369 23.89 -9.71 10.71
CA ASN A 369 24.39 -8.63 9.87
C ASN A 369 25.15 -7.60 10.73
N VAL A 370 26.24 -7.06 10.19
CA VAL A 370 27.07 -6.01 10.79
C VAL A 370 27.27 -4.91 9.75
N GLU A 371 26.90 -3.67 10.07
CA GLU A 371 27.13 -2.51 9.23
C GLU A 371 27.90 -1.40 9.97
N GLY A 372 29.02 -0.96 9.39
CA GLY A 372 29.79 0.23 9.82
C GLY A 372 31.21 -0.05 10.32
N GLN A 373 31.48 -1.21 10.92
CA GLN A 373 32.85 -1.64 11.25
C GLN A 373 33.39 -2.56 10.16
N GLN A 374 32.65 -3.64 9.93
CA GLN A 374 32.65 -4.44 8.72
C GLN A 374 31.24 -4.32 8.14
N ASN A 375 31.11 -4.56 6.85
CA ASN A 375 29.82 -4.56 6.18
C ASN A 375 29.59 -5.96 5.66
N GLY A 376 28.54 -6.60 6.16
CA GLY A 376 28.19 -7.95 5.76
C GLY A 376 27.73 -8.86 6.89
N TRP A 377 27.40 -10.06 6.46
CA TRP A 377 26.94 -11.16 7.29
C TRP A 377 28.11 -11.89 7.94
N GLU A 378 27.96 -12.21 9.22
CA GLU A 378 28.90 -13.01 9.99
C GLU A 378 28.17 -14.20 10.61
N ASN A 379 28.75 -15.41 10.49
CA ASN A 379 28.19 -16.57 11.18
C ASN A 379 28.60 -16.60 12.65
N VAL A 380 27.62 -16.79 13.51
CA VAL A 380 27.71 -16.65 14.96
C VAL A 380 27.22 -17.89 15.69
N ASN A 381 27.57 -18.00 16.97
CA ASN A 381 27.09 -19.12 17.78
C ASN A 381 25.59 -19.00 18.00
N GLN A 382 24.84 -19.94 17.41
CA GLN A 382 23.38 -19.89 17.35
C GLN A 382 22.71 -19.88 18.75
N GLN A 383 23.39 -20.40 19.77
CA GLN A 383 22.85 -20.53 21.13
C GLN A 383 23.40 -19.49 22.11
N ARG A 384 24.51 -18.81 21.77
CA ARG A 384 25.27 -18.01 22.74
C ARG A 384 25.48 -16.56 22.36
N SER A 385 25.50 -16.23 21.06
CA SER A 385 25.82 -14.87 20.60
C SER A 385 24.58 -13.96 20.70
N PRO A 386 24.51 -13.05 21.69
CA PRO A 386 23.34 -12.21 21.87
C PRO A 386 23.39 -11.03 20.90
N GLN A 387 22.31 -10.78 20.18
CA GLN A 387 22.17 -9.59 19.34
C GLN A 387 20.68 -9.20 19.27
N MET A 388 20.40 -7.91 19.05
CA MET A 388 19.07 -7.48 18.61
C MET A 388 18.70 -8.16 17.29
N TYR A 389 17.44 -8.14 16.89
CA TYR A 389 17.00 -8.91 15.73
C TYR A 389 15.77 -8.31 15.08
N ILE A 390 15.53 -8.71 13.84
CA ILE A 390 14.38 -8.24 13.07
C ILE A 390 13.52 -9.44 12.73
N CYS A 391 12.24 -9.29 13.03
CA CYS A 391 11.21 -10.25 12.67
C CYS A 391 10.51 -9.80 11.40
N GLU A 392 9.96 -10.76 10.68
CA GLU A 392 9.19 -10.57 9.47
C GLU A 392 7.89 -11.37 9.52
N VAL A 393 6.83 -10.82 8.92
CA VAL A 393 5.52 -11.45 8.78
C VAL A 393 4.85 -11.02 7.47
N ALA A 394 3.90 -11.81 6.98
CA ALA A 394 3.09 -11.42 5.82
C ALA A 394 2.20 -10.21 6.15
N SER A 395 2.09 -9.26 5.21
CA SER A 395 1.12 -8.17 5.31
C SER A 395 -0.32 -8.67 5.22
N CYS A 396 -1.23 -7.85 5.70
CA CYS A 396 -2.67 -8.00 5.49
C CYS A 396 -2.97 -7.70 4.02
N ASP A 397 -3.75 -8.55 3.35
CA ASP A 397 -4.25 -8.34 2.00
C ASP A 397 -5.43 -9.28 1.69
N THR A 398 -5.81 -9.40 0.41
CA THR A 398 -6.93 -10.24 -0.04
C THR A 398 -6.71 -11.73 0.26
N LYS A 399 -5.47 -12.18 0.41
CA LYS A 399 -5.16 -13.57 0.80
C LYS A 399 -4.99 -13.73 2.30
N ASN A 400 -4.26 -12.82 2.95
CA ASN A 400 -3.92 -12.89 4.36
C ASN A 400 -4.78 -11.92 5.17
N PHE A 401 -5.84 -12.43 5.79
CA PHE A 401 -6.67 -11.62 6.69
C PHE A 401 -5.99 -11.45 8.05
N CYS A 402 -5.75 -10.20 8.45
CA CYS A 402 -5.21 -9.89 9.77
C CYS A 402 -6.34 -9.71 10.77
N ALA A 403 -6.72 -10.80 11.44
CA ALA A 403 -7.60 -10.73 12.58
C ALA A 403 -6.97 -9.87 13.70
N GLN A 404 -7.81 -9.17 14.48
CA GLN A 404 -7.36 -8.63 15.75
C GLN A 404 -6.80 -9.79 16.58
N ILE A 405 -5.54 -9.68 16.99
CA ILE A 405 -5.06 -10.49 18.09
C ILE A 405 -5.71 -9.89 19.33
N ASP A 406 -6.68 -10.59 19.90
CA ASP A 406 -7.12 -10.31 21.27
C ASP A 406 -5.86 -10.29 22.12
N SER A 407 -5.50 -9.12 22.65
CA SER A 407 -4.30 -8.95 23.45
C SER A 407 -4.44 -9.79 24.71
N VAL A 408 -3.99 -11.03 24.66
CA VAL A 408 -3.75 -11.87 25.82
C VAL A 408 -2.26 -11.76 26.10
N PHE A 409 -1.87 -10.66 26.74
CA PHE A 409 -0.64 -10.57 27.51
C PHE A 409 -0.97 -10.07 28.91
#